data_AF-A0ABD1X1A3-F1
#
_entry.id   AF-A0ABD1X1A3-F1
#
_cell.length_a   1.000
_cell.length_b   1.000
_cell.length_c   1.000
_cell.angle_alpha   90.00
_cell.angle_beta   90.00
_cell.angle_gamma   90.00
#
_symmetry.space_group_name_H-M   'P 1'
#
loop_
_entity.id
_entity.type
_entity.pdbx_description
1 polymer ?
#
loop_
_entity_poly.entity_id
_entity_poly.type
_entity_poly.pdbx_seq_one_letter_code
_entity_poly.pdbx_strand_id
1 'polypeptide(L)'
;MGIFDGLPISRDKSYLREELSRIDESWAAARFDSLPHVVHILTSKDREGDVQILKEQSDIIEEVVDEVVHAYHGGFNKAIQNYSQILRLFSESAQDIGVLKVDLAEAKNLLGARSKQLHQLWYRSVTLRHIISLLDQIEGIAKVPGRIEKLIAEKQFYAAVQLHVQSSLMLEREGLQTVGALQDVRSELTKLRGVLFYKVLEDLHSHLYNKGEYSSVLSSINEIDDAMPTTTAFAFSMNNSSASLSKNQVAERRQSAWNVWRWR
;
A
#
# COMPACT_ATOMS: atom_id res chain seq x y z
N MET A 1 20.93 -8.27 -68.57
CA MET A 1 21.10 -7.05 -67.76
C MET A 1 22.53 -6.64 -67.92
N GLY A 2 22.77 -5.48 -68.52
CA GLY A 2 24.12 -4.96 -68.66
C GLY A 2 24.68 -4.62 -67.29
N ILE A 3 25.98 -4.80 -67.11
CA ILE A 3 26.72 -4.53 -65.85
C ILE A 3 26.49 -3.08 -65.36
N PHE A 4 26.15 -2.18 -66.28
CA PHE A 4 26.01 -0.75 -66.06
C PHE A 4 24.57 -0.23 -65.89
N ASP A 5 23.55 -1.09 -66.00
CA ASP A 5 22.14 -0.67 -65.94
C ASP A 5 21.75 -0.08 -64.56
N GLY A 6 22.45 -0.49 -63.49
CA GLY A 6 22.17 -0.07 -62.11
C GLY A 6 22.85 1.21 -61.63
N LEU A 7 23.64 1.90 -62.46
CA LEU A 7 24.36 3.12 -62.03
C LEU A 7 23.39 4.29 -61.84
N PRO A 8 23.56 5.15 -60.82
CA PRO A 8 22.71 6.33 -60.62
C PRO A 8 23.12 7.49 -61.54
N ILE A 9 22.93 7.33 -62.84
CA ILE A 9 23.17 8.39 -63.82
C ILE A 9 21.92 9.26 -63.89
N SER A 10 22.08 10.58 -63.75
CA SER A 10 21.00 11.57 -63.84
C SER A 10 20.24 11.49 -65.16
N ARG A 11 18.93 11.80 -65.14
CA ARG A 11 18.06 11.76 -66.34
C ARG A 11 18.55 12.67 -67.45
N ASP A 12 19.21 13.77 -67.11
CA ASP A 12 19.73 14.74 -68.07
C ASP A 12 20.97 14.22 -68.82
N LYS A 13 21.63 13.18 -68.29
CA LYS A 13 22.82 12.54 -68.86
C LYS A 13 22.56 11.11 -69.35
N SER A 14 21.33 10.82 -69.79
CA SER A 14 20.97 9.50 -70.30
C SER A 14 21.81 9.06 -71.50
N TYR A 15 22.37 10.00 -72.27
CA TYR A 15 23.30 9.72 -73.37
C TYR A 15 24.54 8.95 -72.90
N LEU A 16 25.02 9.19 -71.67
CA LEU A 16 26.16 8.45 -71.12
C LEU A 16 25.86 6.97 -70.99
N ARG A 17 24.62 6.56 -70.69
CA ARG A 17 24.25 5.14 -70.65
C ARG A 17 24.30 4.49 -72.03
N GLU A 18 23.86 5.23 -73.04
CA GLU A 18 23.88 4.78 -74.42
C GLU A 18 25.31 4.63 -74.92
N GLU A 19 26.17 5.62 -74.65
CA GLU A 19 27.59 5.55 -74.99
C GLU A 19 28.32 4.42 -74.22
N LEU A 20 28.03 4.24 -72.94
CA LEU A 20 28.61 3.17 -72.13
C LEU A 20 28.21 1.77 -72.62
N SER A 21 27.01 1.63 -73.21
CA SER A 21 26.55 0.37 -73.81
C SER A 21 27.27 0.02 -75.12
N ARG A 22 27.94 0.99 -75.76
CA ARG A 22 28.79 0.77 -76.94
C ARG A 22 30.20 0.32 -76.58
N ILE A 23 30.60 0.47 -75.31
CA ILE A 23 31.89 0.00 -74.83
C ILE A 23 31.82 -1.53 -74.72
N ASP A 24 32.83 -2.19 -75.29
CA ASP A 24 32.90 -3.65 -75.31
C ASP A 24 32.99 -4.22 -73.87
N GLU A 25 32.21 -5.26 -73.59
CA GLU A 25 32.16 -5.89 -72.26
C GLU A 25 33.50 -6.53 -71.86
N SER A 26 34.41 -6.77 -72.81
CA SER A 26 35.79 -7.19 -72.56
C SER A 26 36.59 -6.20 -71.71
N TRP A 27 36.24 -4.90 -71.71
CA TRP A 27 36.84 -3.89 -70.83
C TRP A 27 36.39 -4.01 -69.37
N ALA A 28 35.24 -4.65 -69.12
CA ALA A 28 34.68 -4.86 -67.78
C ALA A 28 35.14 -6.19 -67.13
N ALA A 29 36.06 -6.92 -67.77
CA ALA A 29 36.56 -8.20 -67.27
C ALA A 29 37.33 -8.04 -65.94
N ALA A 30 36.99 -8.86 -64.93
CA ALA A 30 37.66 -8.86 -63.63
C ALA A 30 39.18 -9.16 -63.68
N ARG A 31 39.64 -9.80 -64.77
CA ARG A 31 41.05 -10.01 -65.10
C ARG A 31 41.33 -9.37 -66.45
N PHE A 32 41.56 -8.07 -66.43
CA PHE A 32 41.81 -7.29 -67.64
C PHE A 32 43.16 -7.66 -68.28
N ASP A 33 43.14 -7.96 -69.58
CA ASP A 33 44.34 -8.15 -70.40
C ASP A 33 44.47 -7.00 -71.40
N SER A 34 45.50 -6.18 -71.21
CA SER A 34 45.78 -5.02 -72.05
C SER A 34 46.40 -5.38 -73.40
N LEU A 35 47.04 -6.54 -73.51
CA LEU A 35 47.87 -6.87 -74.67
C LEU A 35 47.07 -6.99 -75.99
N PRO A 36 45.90 -7.66 -76.03
CA PRO A 36 45.10 -7.72 -77.25
C PRO A 36 44.64 -6.35 -77.75
N HIS A 37 44.30 -5.45 -76.82
CA HIS A 37 43.83 -4.09 -77.12
C HIS A 37 44.96 -3.22 -77.66
N VAL A 38 46.14 -3.26 -77.02
CA VAL A 38 47.33 -2.53 -77.48
C VAL A 38 47.82 -3.05 -78.83
N VAL A 39 47.82 -4.37 -79.02
CA VAL A 39 48.21 -4.98 -80.31
C VAL A 39 47.21 -4.62 -81.41
N HIS A 40 45.91 -4.58 -81.12
CA HIS A 40 44.89 -4.15 -82.07
C HIS A 40 45.12 -2.70 -82.54
N ILE A 41 45.32 -1.77 -81.60
CA ILE A 41 45.61 -0.35 -81.88
C ILE A 41 46.92 -0.20 -82.64
N LEU A 42 47.95 -0.99 -82.32
CA LEU A 42 49.23 -0.95 -83.03
C LEU A 42 49.19 -1.63 -84.40
N THR A 43 48.29 -2.57 -84.65
CA THR A 43 48.24 -3.32 -85.92
C THR A 43 47.22 -2.74 -86.91
N SER A 44 46.34 -1.83 -86.46
CA SER A 44 45.34 -1.17 -87.30
C SER A 44 45.95 -0.16 -88.27
N LYS A 45 45.23 0.12 -89.36
CA LYS A 45 45.64 1.09 -90.38
C LYS A 45 45.45 2.55 -89.94
N ASP A 46 44.61 2.78 -88.95
CA ASP A 46 44.28 4.10 -88.41
C ASP A 46 44.56 4.14 -86.91
N ARG A 47 45.85 4.18 -86.58
CA ARG A 47 46.34 4.13 -85.19
C ARG A 47 45.91 5.36 -84.39
N GLU A 48 45.87 6.52 -85.04
CA GLU A 48 45.48 7.79 -84.41
C GLU A 48 43.98 7.84 -84.16
N GLY A 49 43.15 7.31 -85.09
CA GLY A 49 41.71 7.15 -84.89
C GLY A 49 41.35 6.21 -83.73
N ASP A 50 41.97 5.02 -83.67
CA ASP A 50 41.70 4.05 -82.60
C ASP A 50 42.11 4.56 -81.20
N VAL A 51 43.22 5.30 -81.12
CA VAL A 51 43.64 5.97 -79.87
C VAL A 51 42.69 7.10 -79.49
N GLN A 52 42.16 7.83 -80.48
CA GLN A 52 41.21 8.91 -80.24
C GLN A 52 39.87 8.36 -79.71
N ILE A 53 39.37 7.25 -80.27
CA ILE A 53 38.18 6.54 -79.78
C ILE A 53 38.38 6.07 -78.33
N LEU A 54 39.56 5.52 -78.02
CA LEU A 54 39.86 5.08 -76.65
C LEU A 54 39.88 6.24 -75.65
N LYS A 55 40.39 7.41 -76.05
CA LYS A 55 40.34 8.62 -75.23
C LYS A 55 38.90 9.08 -75.01
N GLU A 56 38.09 9.12 -76.05
CA GLU A 56 36.67 9.48 -75.94
C GLU A 56 35.92 8.53 -75.00
N GLN A 57 36.17 7.21 -75.10
CA GLN A 57 35.61 6.23 -74.17
C GLN A 57 36.09 6.43 -72.72
N SER A 58 37.36 6.80 -72.51
CA SER A 58 37.91 7.11 -71.19
C SER A 58 37.24 8.35 -70.58
N ASP A 59 37.08 9.41 -71.36
CA ASP A 59 36.45 10.66 -70.91
C ASP A 59 34.98 10.42 -70.52
N ILE A 60 34.26 9.58 -71.28
CA ILE A 60 32.89 9.16 -70.96
C ILE A 60 32.84 8.38 -69.65
N ILE A 61 33.79 7.46 -69.41
CA ILE A 61 33.86 6.71 -68.15
C ILE A 61 34.15 7.64 -66.97
N GLU A 62 35.08 8.60 -67.13
CA GLU A 62 35.39 9.58 -66.09
C GLU A 62 34.16 10.41 -65.71
N GLU A 63 33.39 10.88 -66.70
CA GLU A 63 32.13 11.60 -66.45
C GLU A 63 31.09 10.73 -65.72
N VAL A 64 30.99 9.45 -66.07
CA VAL A 64 30.09 8.50 -65.38
C VAL A 64 30.55 8.24 -63.95
N VAL A 65 31.85 8.07 -63.71
CA VAL A 65 32.40 7.88 -62.36
C VAL A 65 32.10 9.09 -61.50
N ASP A 66 32.30 10.31 -62.01
CA ASP A 66 31.98 11.54 -61.29
C ASP A 66 30.49 11.63 -60.93
N GLU A 67 29.59 11.27 -61.84
CA GLU A 67 28.15 11.26 -61.58
C GLU A 67 27.78 10.25 -60.49
N VAL A 68 28.37 9.05 -60.51
CA VAL A 68 28.16 8.01 -59.51
C VAL A 68 28.68 8.46 -58.14
N VAL A 69 29.88 9.05 -58.10
CA VAL A 69 30.45 9.60 -56.86
C VAL A 69 29.57 10.71 -56.33
N HIS A 70 29.12 11.64 -57.17
CA HIS A 70 28.25 12.74 -56.78
C HIS A 70 26.90 12.24 -56.22
N ALA A 71 26.29 11.27 -56.88
CA ALA A 71 25.02 10.67 -56.47
C ALA A 71 25.11 9.99 -55.09
N TYR A 72 26.19 9.28 -54.80
CA TYR A 72 26.36 8.56 -53.53
C TYR A 72 26.98 9.39 -52.41
N HIS A 73 27.79 10.42 -52.70
CA HIS A 73 28.50 11.20 -51.70
C HIS A 73 27.56 11.83 -50.65
N GLY A 74 26.43 12.39 -51.10
CA GLY A 74 25.45 12.99 -50.20
C GLY A 74 24.77 11.98 -49.27
N GLY A 75 24.41 10.81 -49.80
CA GLY A 75 23.80 9.72 -49.02
C GLY A 75 24.78 9.12 -48.02
N PHE A 76 26.03 8.89 -48.44
CA PHE A 76 27.09 8.35 -47.60
C PHE A 76 27.44 9.29 -46.45
N ASN A 77 27.64 10.59 -46.71
CA ASN A 77 27.91 11.55 -45.66
C ASN A 77 26.73 11.69 -44.68
N LYS A 78 25.48 11.69 -45.17
CA LYS A 78 24.31 11.69 -44.28
C LYS A 78 24.25 10.43 -43.42
N ALA A 79 24.55 9.26 -43.99
CA ALA A 79 24.59 8.01 -43.24
C ALA A 79 25.68 8.02 -42.15
N ILE A 80 26.88 8.52 -42.46
CA ILE A 80 27.98 8.66 -41.48
C ILE A 80 27.59 9.62 -40.35
N GLN A 81 27.03 10.78 -40.69
CA GLN A 81 26.63 11.77 -39.70
C GLN A 81 25.52 11.24 -38.79
N ASN A 82 24.49 10.62 -39.37
CA ASN A 82 23.41 9.99 -38.61
C ASN A 82 23.95 8.90 -37.68
N TYR A 83 24.85 8.04 -38.17
CA TYR A 83 25.46 7.00 -37.36
C TYR A 83 26.24 7.57 -36.18
N SER A 84 27.04 8.62 -36.42
CA SER A 84 27.80 9.31 -35.37
C SER A 84 26.87 9.94 -34.32
N GLN A 85 25.77 10.54 -34.76
CA GLN A 85 24.75 11.09 -33.87
C GLN A 85 24.07 9.99 -33.04
N ILE A 86 23.72 8.86 -33.66
CA ILE A 86 23.13 7.71 -32.96
C ILE A 86 24.08 7.17 -31.90
N LEU A 87 25.37 7.02 -32.21
CA LEU A 87 26.37 6.58 -31.24
C LEU A 87 26.48 7.54 -30.05
N ARG A 88 26.46 8.85 -30.31
CA ARG A 88 26.48 9.86 -29.24
C ARG A 88 25.25 9.74 -28.34
N LEU A 89 24.04 9.70 -28.94
CA LEU A 89 22.79 9.56 -28.18
C LEU A 89 22.76 8.26 -27.37
N PHE A 90 23.30 7.17 -27.92
CA PHE A 90 23.40 5.90 -27.21
C PHE A 90 24.35 5.98 -26.01
N SER A 91 25.50 6.65 -26.18
CA SER A 91 26.45 6.88 -25.10
C SER A 91 25.88 7.79 -24.00
N GLU A 92 25.20 8.86 -24.37
CA GLU A 92 24.49 9.76 -23.45
C GLU A 92 23.42 8.98 -22.67
N SER A 93 22.58 8.21 -23.37
CA SER A 93 21.54 7.39 -22.74
C SER A 93 22.12 6.33 -21.80
N ALA A 94 23.22 5.66 -22.16
CA ALA A 94 23.88 4.70 -21.29
C ALA A 94 24.42 5.36 -20.00
N GLN A 95 24.95 6.57 -20.11
CA GLN A 95 25.40 7.35 -18.96
C GLN A 95 24.23 7.79 -18.08
N ASP A 96 23.14 8.29 -18.67
CA ASP A 96 21.93 8.71 -17.96
C ASP A 96 21.28 7.55 -17.20
N ILE A 97 21.23 6.35 -17.82
CA ILE A 97 20.78 5.12 -17.15
C ILE A 97 21.68 4.79 -15.94
N GLY A 98 23.00 5.01 -16.08
CA GLY A 98 23.95 4.86 -14.99
C GLY A 98 23.63 5.77 -13.79
N VAL A 99 23.40 7.06 -14.06
CA VAL A 99 23.00 8.05 -13.04
C VAL A 99 21.66 7.68 -12.41
N LEU A 100 20.64 7.39 -13.23
CA LEU A 100 19.31 7.02 -12.75
C LEU A 100 19.35 5.78 -11.83
N LYS A 101 20.21 4.81 -12.13
CA LYS A 101 20.39 3.62 -11.28
C LYS A 101 20.97 3.97 -9.92
N VAL A 102 21.90 4.92 -9.85
CA VAL A 102 22.47 5.42 -8.59
C VAL A 102 21.40 6.16 -7.80
N ASP A 103 20.69 7.09 -8.44
CA ASP A 103 19.62 7.87 -7.80
C ASP A 103 18.51 6.97 -7.25
N LEU A 104 18.11 5.94 -8.00
CA LEU A 104 17.13 4.96 -7.57
C LEU A 104 17.62 4.14 -6.36
N ALA A 105 18.90 3.77 -6.34
CA ALA A 105 19.48 3.05 -5.22
C ALA A 105 19.54 3.91 -3.96
N GLU A 106 19.87 5.20 -4.11
CA GLU A 106 19.85 6.16 -3.00
C GLU A 106 18.43 6.37 -2.48
N ALA A 107 17.46 6.63 -3.36
CA ALA A 107 16.06 6.75 -3.00
C ALA A 107 15.54 5.51 -2.27
N LYS A 108 15.87 4.31 -2.76
CA LYS A 108 15.53 3.04 -2.09
C LYS A 108 16.11 2.96 -0.68
N ASN A 109 17.37 3.39 -0.49
CA ASN A 109 18.00 3.40 0.84
C ASN A 109 17.32 4.39 1.79
N LEU A 110 17.00 5.60 1.33
CA LEU A 110 16.29 6.61 2.11
C LEU A 110 14.89 6.15 2.53
N LEU A 111 14.12 5.57 1.59
CA LEU A 111 12.82 4.97 1.90
C LEU A 111 12.95 3.80 2.89
N GLY A 112 13.96 2.95 2.71
CA GLY A 112 14.24 1.84 3.62
C GLY A 112 14.55 2.30 5.06
N ALA A 113 15.35 3.35 5.22
CA ALA A 113 15.65 3.94 6.52
C ALA A 113 14.40 4.54 7.19
N ARG A 114 13.60 5.30 6.43
CA ARG A 114 12.35 5.90 6.92
C ARG A 114 11.32 4.84 7.32
N SER A 115 11.24 3.73 6.60
CA SER A 115 10.37 2.59 6.92
C SER A 115 10.69 2.00 8.30
N LYS A 116 11.98 1.81 8.61
CA LYS A 116 12.41 1.32 9.95
C LYS A 116 12.03 2.29 11.06
N GLN A 117 12.26 3.59 10.87
CA GLN A 117 11.87 4.61 11.84
C GLN A 117 10.34 4.66 12.04
N LEU A 118 9.57 4.54 10.96
CA LEU A 118 8.11 4.50 11.04
C LEU A 118 7.61 3.28 11.80
N HIS A 119 8.24 2.11 11.61
CA HIS A 119 7.90 0.91 12.35
C HIS A 119 8.18 1.08 13.86
N GLN A 120 9.31 1.69 14.23
CA GLN A 120 9.62 2.02 15.62
C GLN A 120 8.60 2.99 16.24
N LEU A 121 8.24 4.05 15.51
CA LEU A 121 7.22 5.02 15.95
C LEU A 121 5.85 4.36 16.10
N TRP A 122 5.47 3.47 15.17
CA TRP A 122 4.24 2.72 15.25
C TRP A 122 4.22 1.81 16.48
N TYR A 123 5.28 1.04 16.72
CA TYR A 123 5.38 0.17 17.89
C TYR A 123 5.28 0.99 19.19
N ARG A 124 6.04 2.09 19.28
CA ARG A 124 5.95 3.02 20.42
C ARG A 124 4.54 3.57 20.60
N SER A 125 3.86 3.92 19.52
CA SER A 125 2.47 4.41 19.54
C SER A 125 1.49 3.35 20.05
N VAL A 126 1.63 2.09 19.62
CA VAL A 126 0.83 0.96 20.13
C VAL A 126 1.08 0.73 21.61
N THR A 127 2.35 0.69 22.04
CA THR A 127 2.73 0.51 23.44
C THR A 127 2.18 1.64 24.32
N LEU A 128 2.30 2.90 23.88
CA LEU A 128 1.77 4.04 24.63
C LEU A 128 0.24 3.97 24.76
N ARG A 129 -0.49 3.58 23.71
CA ARG A 129 -1.94 3.36 23.81
C ARG A 129 -2.30 2.28 24.83
N HIS A 130 -1.54 1.19 24.88
CA HIS A 130 -1.76 0.14 25.87
C HIS A 130 -1.48 0.65 27.29
N ILE A 131 -0.39 1.40 27.49
CA ILE A 131 -0.06 2.02 28.78
C ILE A 131 -1.17 2.96 29.23
N ILE A 132 -1.66 3.84 28.36
CA ILE A 132 -2.78 4.74 28.67
C ILE A 132 -4.01 3.94 29.10
N SER A 133 -4.37 2.88 28.37
CA SER A 133 -5.51 2.04 28.71
C SER A 133 -5.36 1.35 30.08
N LEU A 134 -4.14 0.93 30.43
CA LEU A 134 -3.85 0.37 31.76
C LEU A 134 -3.94 1.44 32.85
N LEU A 135 -3.42 2.64 32.60
CA LEU A 135 -3.50 3.76 33.54
C LEU A 135 -4.97 4.16 33.81
N ASP A 136 -5.81 4.23 32.77
CA ASP A 136 -7.25 4.49 32.93
C ASP A 136 -7.94 3.42 33.81
N GLN A 137 -7.55 2.15 33.65
CA GLN A 137 -8.06 1.06 34.49
C GLN A 137 -7.60 1.20 35.94
N ILE A 138 -6.33 1.54 36.15
CA ILE A 138 -5.77 1.78 37.50
C ILE A 138 -6.50 2.94 38.17
N GLU A 139 -6.66 4.08 37.48
CA GLU A 139 -7.37 5.24 38.02
C GLU A 139 -8.83 4.91 38.33
N GLY A 140 -9.51 4.18 37.44
CA GLY A 140 -10.89 3.74 37.65
C GLY A 140 -11.04 2.89 38.90
N ILE A 141 -10.15 1.93 39.13
CA ILE A 141 -10.16 1.04 40.29
C ILE A 141 -9.76 1.77 41.57
N ALA A 142 -8.78 2.69 41.50
CA ALA A 142 -8.35 3.47 42.66
C ALA A 142 -9.48 4.31 43.28
N LYS A 143 -10.46 4.73 42.48
CA LYS A 143 -11.63 5.50 42.94
C LYS A 143 -12.76 4.63 43.52
N VAL A 144 -12.69 3.30 43.37
CA VAL A 144 -13.77 2.39 43.80
C VAL A 144 -14.03 2.43 45.31
N PRO A 145 -13.03 2.37 46.21
CA PRO A 145 -13.28 2.36 47.64
C PRO A 145 -14.15 3.53 48.11
N GLY A 146 -13.82 4.76 47.69
CA GLY A 146 -14.61 5.95 48.03
C GLY A 146 -16.04 5.92 47.44
N ARG A 147 -16.25 5.31 46.27
CA ARG A 147 -17.60 5.10 45.72
C ARG A 147 -18.40 4.10 46.55
N ILE A 148 -17.77 3.04 47.04
CA ILE A 148 -18.41 2.05 47.91
C ILE A 148 -18.81 2.70 49.24
N GLU A 149 -17.91 3.46 49.86
CA GLU A 149 -18.20 4.21 51.10
C GLU A 149 -19.40 5.15 50.95
N LYS A 150 -19.48 5.88 49.83
CA LYS A 150 -20.63 6.73 49.53
C LYS A 150 -21.93 5.92 49.42
N LEU A 151 -21.93 4.78 48.74
CA LEU A 151 -23.12 3.91 48.63
C LEU A 151 -23.53 3.31 49.98
N ILE A 152 -22.57 3.01 50.86
CA ILE A 152 -22.84 2.59 52.24
C ILE A 152 -23.54 3.71 53.02
N ALA A 153 -23.06 4.95 52.90
CA ALA A 153 -23.66 6.11 53.56
C ALA A 153 -25.10 6.37 53.08
N GLU A 154 -25.37 6.12 51.78
CA GLU A 154 -26.70 6.23 51.17
C GLU A 154 -27.61 4.99 51.42
N LYS A 155 -27.16 4.01 52.22
CA LYS A 155 -27.84 2.72 52.48
C LYS A 155 -28.14 1.88 51.23
N GLN A 156 -27.44 2.12 50.13
CA GLN A 156 -27.57 1.35 48.88
C GLN A 156 -26.68 0.11 48.90
N PHE A 157 -26.91 -0.80 49.85
CA PHE A 157 -26.01 -1.92 50.11
C PHE A 157 -25.87 -2.89 48.93
N TYR A 158 -26.95 -3.15 48.19
CA TYR A 158 -26.91 -4.03 47.01
C TYR A 158 -25.96 -3.50 45.94
N ALA A 159 -26.07 -2.21 45.61
CA ALA A 159 -25.18 -1.56 44.64
C ALA A 159 -23.73 -1.54 45.12
N ALA A 160 -23.50 -1.31 46.43
CA ALA A 160 -22.18 -1.33 47.03
C ALA A 160 -21.51 -2.71 46.93
N VAL A 161 -22.26 -3.79 47.22
CA VAL A 161 -21.77 -5.17 47.11
C VAL A 161 -21.50 -5.55 45.65
N GLN A 162 -22.38 -5.17 44.71
CA GLN A 162 -22.13 -5.41 43.28
C GLN A 162 -20.84 -4.72 42.80
N LEU A 163 -20.65 -3.45 43.16
CA LEU A 163 -19.45 -2.70 42.81
C LEU A 163 -18.19 -3.31 43.44
N HIS A 164 -18.28 -3.78 44.69
CA HIS A 164 -17.21 -4.49 45.40
C HIS A 164 -16.78 -5.77 44.67
N VAL A 165 -17.74 -6.64 44.35
CA VAL A 165 -17.48 -7.92 43.68
C VAL A 165 -16.89 -7.68 42.29
N GLN A 166 -17.47 -6.78 41.51
CA GLN A 166 -16.96 -6.44 40.18
C GLN A 166 -15.52 -5.94 40.23
N SER A 167 -15.21 -5.04 41.17
CA SER A 167 -13.88 -4.44 41.28
C SER A 167 -12.84 -5.42 41.82
N SER A 168 -13.25 -6.35 42.68
CA SER A 168 -12.40 -7.46 43.15
C SER A 168 -11.98 -8.35 41.99
N LEU A 169 -12.91 -8.73 41.11
CA LEU A 169 -12.61 -9.50 39.90
C LEU A 169 -11.71 -8.73 38.92
N MET A 170 -11.86 -7.40 38.82
CA MET A 170 -10.99 -6.58 37.98
C MET A 170 -9.54 -6.56 38.48
N LEU A 171 -9.32 -6.57 39.80
CA LEU A 171 -8.00 -6.58 40.42
C LEU A 171 -7.24 -7.90 40.22
N GLU A 172 -7.94 -9.00 39.93
CA GLU A 172 -7.38 -10.32 39.65
C GLU A 172 -6.91 -10.51 38.20
N ARG A 173 -7.23 -9.56 37.28
CA ARG A 173 -6.80 -9.66 35.88
C ARG A 173 -5.28 -9.49 35.77
N GLU A 174 -4.65 -10.26 34.88
CA GLU A 174 -3.17 -10.34 34.73
C GLU A 174 -2.46 -8.97 34.59
N GLY A 175 -3.12 -7.98 33.98
CA GLY A 175 -2.56 -6.62 33.81
C GLY A 175 -2.58 -5.75 35.08
N LEU A 176 -3.45 -6.06 36.05
CA LEU A 176 -3.64 -5.28 37.28
C LEU A 176 -3.16 -6.05 38.52
N GLN A 177 -3.12 -7.37 38.47
CA GLN A 177 -2.67 -8.23 39.55
C GLN A 177 -1.18 -7.97 39.89
N THR A 178 -0.36 -7.69 38.88
CA THR A 178 1.08 -7.43 39.03
C THR A 178 1.41 -6.02 39.52
N VAL A 179 0.44 -5.11 39.53
CA VAL A 179 0.65 -3.70 39.91
C VAL A 179 0.68 -3.57 41.43
N GLY A 180 1.88 -3.36 42.00
CA GLY A 180 2.07 -3.19 43.45
C GLY A 180 1.38 -1.96 44.04
N ALA A 181 1.23 -0.88 43.28
CA ALA A 181 0.54 0.34 43.73
C ALA A 181 -0.96 0.13 44.03
N LEU A 182 -1.56 -0.96 43.53
CA LEU A 182 -2.96 -1.32 43.83
C LEU A 182 -3.09 -2.12 45.14
N GLN A 183 -2.00 -2.39 45.84
CA GLN A 183 -2.04 -3.18 47.08
C GLN A 183 -2.86 -2.50 48.18
N ASP A 184 -2.74 -1.18 48.32
CA ASP A 184 -3.53 -0.41 49.28
C ASP A 184 -5.02 -0.51 48.95
N VAL A 185 -5.38 -0.39 47.67
CA VAL A 185 -6.77 -0.53 47.19
C VAL A 185 -7.32 -1.93 47.48
N ARG A 186 -6.53 -2.99 47.29
CA ARG A 186 -6.94 -4.38 47.63
C ARG A 186 -7.19 -4.54 49.13
N SER A 187 -6.29 -3.98 49.95
CA SER A 187 -6.44 -4.03 51.40
C SER A 187 -7.69 -3.28 51.84
N GLU A 188 -7.97 -2.12 51.25
CA GLU A 188 -9.13 -1.30 51.56
C GLU A 188 -10.43 -1.97 51.12
N LEU A 189 -10.43 -2.59 49.93
CA LEU A 189 -11.58 -3.35 49.44
C LEU A 189 -11.88 -4.55 50.36
N THR A 190 -10.85 -5.19 50.94
CA THR A 190 -11.02 -6.27 51.91
C THR A 190 -11.60 -5.76 53.24
N LYS A 191 -11.15 -4.59 53.73
CA LYS A 191 -11.77 -3.95 54.91
C LYS A 191 -13.22 -3.57 54.65
N LEU A 192 -13.51 -2.93 53.51
CA LEU A 192 -14.86 -2.51 53.13
C LEU A 192 -15.83 -3.69 53.01
N ARG A 193 -15.35 -4.88 52.63
CA ARG A 193 -16.15 -6.11 52.69
C ARG A 193 -16.66 -6.40 54.11
N GLY A 194 -15.78 -6.29 55.09
CA GLY A 194 -16.14 -6.46 56.51
C GLY A 194 -17.09 -5.37 56.98
N VAL A 195 -16.80 -4.10 56.65
CA VAL A 195 -17.68 -2.96 56.97
C VAL A 195 -19.09 -3.15 56.40
N LEU A 196 -19.19 -3.54 55.13
CA LEU A 196 -20.47 -3.85 54.47
C LEU A 196 -21.24 -4.94 55.21
N PHE A 197 -20.57 -6.03 55.58
CA PHE A 197 -21.20 -7.14 56.30
C PHE A 197 -21.79 -6.66 57.63
N TYR A 198 -21.01 -5.93 58.44
CA TYR A 198 -21.50 -5.43 59.72
C TYR A 198 -22.60 -4.38 59.58
N LYS A 199 -22.52 -3.49 58.58
CA LYS A 199 -23.54 -2.47 58.34
C LYS A 199 -24.87 -3.08 57.92
N VAL A 200 -24.85 -4.07 57.02
CA VAL A 200 -26.07 -4.79 56.63
C VAL A 200 -26.64 -5.57 57.81
N LEU A 201 -25.79 -6.21 58.61
CA LEU A 201 -26.21 -6.95 59.80
C LEU A 201 -26.83 -6.01 60.85
N GLU A 202 -26.22 -4.86 61.10
CA GLU A 202 -26.71 -3.83 62.03
C GLU A 202 -28.05 -3.26 61.57
N ASP A 203 -28.18 -2.88 60.28
CA ASP A 203 -29.45 -2.40 59.74
C ASP A 203 -30.53 -3.48 59.83
N LEU A 204 -30.22 -4.73 59.48
CA LEU A 204 -31.16 -5.86 59.59
C LEU A 204 -31.58 -6.11 61.05
N HIS A 205 -30.64 -6.07 61.99
CA HIS A 205 -30.94 -6.18 63.43
C HIS A 205 -31.82 -5.02 63.89
N SER A 206 -31.55 -3.79 63.43
CA SER A 206 -32.36 -2.62 63.75
C SER A 206 -33.78 -2.72 63.17
N HIS A 207 -33.94 -3.29 61.97
CA HIS A 207 -35.23 -3.55 61.35
C HIS A 207 -36.02 -4.64 62.07
N LEU A 208 -35.34 -5.68 62.57
CA LEU A 208 -35.98 -6.77 63.30
C LEU A 208 -36.34 -6.41 64.74
N TYR A 209 -35.54 -5.57 65.42
CA TYR A 209 -35.67 -5.35 66.86
C TYR A 209 -35.94 -3.90 67.30
N ASN A 210 -35.52 -2.88 66.55
CA ASN A 210 -35.54 -1.46 67.02
C ASN A 210 -36.40 -0.49 66.19
N LYS A 211 -37.08 -0.94 65.12
CA LYS A 211 -38.08 -0.12 64.39
C LYS A 211 -39.32 -0.92 64.02
N GLY A 212 -40.35 -0.75 64.85
CA GLY A 212 -41.72 -1.20 64.59
C GLY A 212 -42.45 -0.37 63.53
N GLU A 213 -41.95 -0.32 62.30
CA GLU A 213 -42.77 0.10 61.14
C GLU A 213 -43.29 -1.10 60.32
N TYR A 214 -42.68 -2.28 60.47
CA TYR A 214 -43.27 -3.54 59.99
C TYR A 214 -44.01 -4.30 61.10
N SER A 215 -43.77 -3.96 62.38
CA SER A 215 -44.57 -4.45 63.51
C SER A 215 -45.92 -3.75 63.63
N SER A 216 -46.06 -2.51 63.13
CA SER A 216 -47.35 -1.80 63.21
C SER A 216 -48.42 -2.45 62.32
N VAL A 217 -48.00 -3.07 61.22
CA VAL A 217 -48.90 -3.84 60.33
C VAL A 217 -49.45 -5.07 61.05
N LEU A 218 -48.69 -5.67 61.98
CA LEU A 218 -49.19 -6.78 62.79
C LEU A 218 -50.09 -6.30 63.94
N SER A 219 -49.85 -5.12 64.52
CA SER A 219 -50.73 -4.56 65.56
C SER A 219 -52.06 -4.04 65.00
N SER A 220 -52.10 -3.56 63.76
CA SER A 220 -53.36 -3.15 63.10
C SER A 220 -54.26 -4.31 62.67
N ILE A 221 -53.76 -5.55 62.70
CA ILE A 221 -54.56 -6.75 62.37
C ILE A 221 -55.29 -7.32 63.60
N ASN A 222 -54.83 -7.02 64.82
CA ASN A 222 -55.41 -7.57 66.05
C ASN A 222 -56.54 -6.72 66.68
N GLU A 223 -56.96 -5.62 66.07
CA GLU A 223 -58.06 -4.77 66.58
C GLU A 223 -59.40 -4.91 65.82
N ILE A 224 -59.52 -5.88 64.90
CA ILE A 224 -60.78 -6.13 64.19
C ILE A 224 -61.21 -7.58 64.44
N ASP A 225 -61.53 -7.87 65.70
CA ASP A 225 -62.37 -8.99 66.11
C ASP A 225 -63.66 -8.42 66.71
N ASP A 226 -64.60 -8.02 65.84
CA ASP A 226 -66.00 -8.43 65.99
C ASP A 226 -66.78 -8.18 64.68
N ALA A 227 -67.66 -9.12 64.36
CA ALA A 227 -68.60 -9.19 63.22
C ALA A 227 -68.05 -9.63 61.82
N MET A 228 -68.30 -10.91 61.51
CA MET A 228 -68.47 -11.47 60.16
C MET A 228 -69.51 -10.67 59.33
N PRO A 229 -69.36 -10.49 57.99
CA PRO A 229 -69.67 -11.59 57.06
C PRO A 229 -68.87 -11.67 55.73
N THR A 230 -68.73 -12.91 55.27
CA THR A 230 -68.85 -13.39 53.88
C THR A 230 -67.98 -12.77 52.76
N THR A 231 -67.00 -13.58 52.37
CA THR A 231 -66.63 -13.92 50.98
C THR A 231 -66.81 -12.82 49.92
N THR A 232 -65.72 -12.13 49.62
CA THR A 232 -65.43 -11.66 48.26
C THR A 232 -63.94 -11.83 48.00
N ALA A 233 -63.61 -12.77 47.11
CA ALA A 233 -62.24 -12.94 46.61
C ALA A 233 -61.90 -11.72 45.73
N PHE A 234 -61.07 -10.82 46.25
CA PHE A 234 -60.41 -9.82 45.43
C PHE A 234 -59.15 -10.43 44.81
N ALA A 235 -59.25 -10.79 43.53
CA ALA A 235 -58.11 -11.15 42.71
C ALA A 235 -57.22 -9.91 42.51
N PHE A 236 -56.01 -9.93 43.07
CA PHE A 236 -55.02 -8.90 42.80
C PHE A 236 -54.37 -9.18 41.44
N SER A 237 -54.68 -8.33 40.47
CA SER A 237 -54.13 -8.34 39.12
C SER A 237 -52.65 -7.94 39.16
N MET A 238 -51.77 -8.85 38.77
CA MET A 238 -50.33 -8.61 38.66
C MET A 238 -50.01 -8.26 37.20
N ASN A 239 -49.94 -6.96 36.91
CA ASN A 239 -49.48 -6.46 35.61
C ASN A 239 -47.95 -6.58 35.53
N ASN A 240 -47.46 -7.61 34.84
CA ASN A 240 -46.08 -7.69 34.41
C ASN A 240 -46.04 -7.55 32.88
N SER A 241 -45.76 -6.33 32.41
CA SER A 241 -45.44 -6.09 31.01
C SER A 241 -44.31 -5.05 30.89
N SER A 242 -43.07 -5.55 30.81
CA SER A 242 -42.03 -4.91 30.01
C SER A 242 -41.19 -5.97 29.29
N ALA A 243 -41.66 -6.27 28.09
CA ALA A 243 -40.94 -6.62 26.88
C ALA A 243 -39.46 -7.04 27.02
N SER A 244 -39.23 -8.35 26.97
CA SER A 244 -37.98 -8.92 26.43
C SER A 244 -38.00 -8.81 24.90
N LEU A 245 -37.26 -7.85 24.33
CA LEU A 245 -36.98 -7.86 22.89
C LEU A 245 -35.58 -7.35 22.56
N SER A 246 -34.87 -8.17 21.78
CA SER A 246 -33.69 -7.87 20.96
C SER A 246 -32.32 -7.71 21.64
N LYS A 247 -31.70 -8.86 22.01
CA LYS A 247 -30.23 -8.98 22.12
C LYS A 247 -29.57 -9.68 20.92
N ASN A 248 -30.34 -10.17 19.94
CA ASN A 248 -29.78 -10.93 18.83
C ASN A 248 -29.48 -10.12 17.55
N GLN A 249 -29.93 -8.87 17.42
CA GLN A 249 -29.63 -8.04 16.23
C GLN A 249 -28.32 -7.22 16.33
N VAL A 250 -27.73 -7.08 17.52
CA VAL A 250 -26.50 -6.28 17.71
C VAL A 250 -25.23 -7.10 17.45
N ALA A 251 -25.30 -8.42 17.62
CA ALA A 251 -24.16 -9.31 17.36
C ALA A 251 -23.87 -9.48 15.86
N GLU A 252 -24.92 -9.58 15.02
CA GLU A 252 -24.79 -9.75 13.57
C GLU A 252 -24.15 -8.53 12.87
N ARG A 253 -24.45 -7.32 13.33
CA ARG A 253 -23.86 -6.08 12.77
C ARG A 253 -22.37 -5.94 13.05
N ARG A 254 -21.86 -6.54 14.14
CA ARG A 254 -20.44 -6.51 14.46
C ARG A 254 -19.66 -7.53 13.61
N GLN A 255 -20.23 -8.70 13.32
CA GLN A 255 -19.57 -9.70 12.48
C GLN A 255 -19.40 -9.23 11.02
N SER A 256 -20.39 -8.52 10.47
CA SER A 256 -20.32 -7.99 9.09
C SER A 256 -19.30 -6.87 8.92
N ALA A 257 -19.07 -6.05 9.94
CA ALA A 257 -18.06 -4.98 9.90
C ALA A 257 -16.62 -5.54 9.90
N TRP A 258 -16.39 -6.70 10.54
CA TRP A 258 -15.09 -7.37 10.56
C TRP A 258 -14.72 -8.03 9.21
N ASN A 259 -15.71 -8.45 8.42
CA ASN A 259 -15.47 -9.08 7.12
C ASN A 259 -15.10 -8.07 6.01
N VAL A 260 -15.55 -6.83 6.13
CA VAL A 260 -15.24 -5.75 5.16
C VAL A 260 -13.79 -5.25 5.29
N TRP A 261 -13.18 -5.36 6.47
CA TRP A 261 -11.79 -4.95 6.70
C TRP A 261 -10.75 -6.04 6.44
N ARG A 262 -11.16 -7.28 6.13
CA ARG A 262 -10.24 -8.40 5.88
C ARG A 262 -9.81 -8.54 4.42
N TRP A 263 -10.41 -7.77 3.50
CA TRP A 263 -10.16 -7.83 2.05
C TRP A 263 -9.90 -6.46 1.40
N ARG A 264 -9.21 -5.58 2.12
CA ARG A 264 -8.66 -4.32 1.59
C ARG A 264 -7.23 -4.15 2.09
#